data_AF-A0A1E8CRQ8-F1
#
_entry.id   AF-A0A1E8CRQ8-F1
#
_cell.length_a   1.000
_cell.length_b   1.000
_cell.length_c   1.000
_cell.angle_alpha   90.00
_cell.angle_beta   90.00
_cell.angle_gamma   90.00
#
_symmetry.space_group_name_H-M   'P 1'
#
loop_
_entity.id
_entity.type
_entity.pdbx_description
1 polymer ?
#
loop_
_entity_poly.entity_id
_entity_poly.type
_entity_poly.pdbx_seq_one_letter_code
_entity_poly.pdbx_strand_id
1 'polypeptide(L)'
;MPLNGYVQIVKRHWVALVLLVLACSLVGVGLQARQGTPVEAHQRVFVRDIRNGDTDAGGELATIDFSLDTEAQLIRSDGVIKAIQAAAGTPMTTAEALSRLRVTALPNTRILVLHVTLPDEARATLAAQKASEAYLLARYDLLSASKTAQLALLQQRYADISKIVSTMNKTVPADRSLRIDVTKSALSKYNNDLRYVVTTRNRLANNSLDVGQLVGETSAQPNYDGWVIKGASGVAIGLAIWFFLAVLFDGAFRRVSPRRRKWSRSREAVPIISRVKVGSADRDGSTIDPQDPALAEAVASLRAFSPISAVLAPLGDAHSLQVAAALDGLSWDPDPGTSGRVVLVAPSDTRVADVLAFERRSTAAELETVGLIVVGS
;
A
#
# COMPACT_ATOMS: atom_id res chain seq x y z
N MET A 1 -6.15 -25.54 -4.59
CA MET A 1 -7.14 -25.77 -5.68
C MET A 1 -6.39 -25.96 -7.00
N PRO A 2 -6.77 -26.91 -7.87
CA PRO A 2 -6.12 -27.07 -9.17
C PRO A 2 -6.43 -25.88 -10.10
N LEU A 3 -5.44 -25.38 -10.86
CA LEU A 3 -5.58 -24.24 -11.79
C LEU A 3 -6.76 -24.38 -12.77
N ASN A 4 -7.11 -25.61 -13.13
CA ASN A 4 -8.20 -25.89 -14.07
C ASN A 4 -9.59 -25.51 -13.52
N GLY A 5 -9.75 -25.44 -12.19
CA GLY A 5 -10.99 -24.97 -11.56
C GLY A 5 -11.21 -23.47 -11.73
N TYR A 6 -10.14 -22.67 -11.64
CA TYR A 6 -10.22 -21.21 -11.80
C TYR A 6 -10.67 -20.82 -13.21
N VAL A 7 -10.16 -21.48 -14.24
CA VAL A 7 -10.48 -21.17 -15.65
C VAL A 7 -11.97 -21.40 -15.94
N GLN A 8 -12.59 -22.43 -15.36
CA GLN A 8 -14.02 -22.70 -15.55
C GLN A 8 -14.91 -21.65 -14.87
N ILE A 9 -14.52 -21.18 -13.68
CA ILE A 9 -15.26 -20.13 -12.96
C ILE A 9 -15.22 -18.82 -13.74
N VAL A 10 -14.02 -18.45 -14.24
CA VAL A 10 -13.83 -17.25 -15.07
C VAL A 10 -14.68 -17.35 -16.33
N LYS A 11 -14.62 -18.46 -17.08
CA LYS A 11 -15.41 -18.63 -18.32
C LYS A 11 -16.93 -18.54 -18.07
N ARG A 12 -17.42 -18.96 -16.92
CA ARG A 12 -18.86 -18.91 -16.60
C ARG A 12 -19.34 -17.50 -16.24
N HIS A 13 -18.48 -16.67 -15.65
CA HIS A 13 -18.85 -15.33 -15.17
C HIS A 13 -18.05 -14.20 -15.84
N TRP A 14 -17.50 -14.44 -17.04
CA TRP A 14 -16.63 -13.48 -17.72
C TRP A 14 -17.35 -12.18 -18.09
N VAL A 15 -18.64 -12.25 -18.46
CA VAL A 15 -19.45 -11.07 -18.77
C VAL A 15 -19.62 -10.19 -17.52
N ALA A 16 -19.90 -10.80 -16.37
CA ALA A 16 -20.00 -10.08 -15.10
C ALA A 16 -18.66 -9.47 -14.68
N LEU A 17 -17.54 -10.17 -14.93
CA LEU A 17 -16.19 -9.63 -14.69
C LEU A 17 -15.97 -8.37 -15.52
N VAL A 18 -16.19 -8.45 -16.83
CA VAL A 18 -15.94 -7.35 -17.76
C VAL A 18 -16.81 -6.14 -17.41
N LEU A 19 -18.10 -6.35 -17.13
CA LEU A 19 -19.01 -5.27 -16.73
C LEU A 19 -18.57 -4.58 -15.43
N LEU A 20 -18.15 -5.34 -14.44
CA LEU A 20 -17.78 -4.79 -13.14
C LEU A 20 -16.45 -4.04 -13.20
N VAL A 21 -15.47 -4.58 -13.94
CA VAL A 21 -14.21 -3.88 -14.21
C VAL A 21 -14.45 -2.59 -14.99
N LEU A 22 -15.29 -2.61 -16.03
CA LEU A 22 -15.65 -1.41 -16.79
C LEU A 22 -16.37 -0.37 -15.92
N ALA A 23 -17.35 -0.78 -15.12
CA ALA A 23 -18.08 0.11 -14.24
C ALA A 23 -17.16 0.77 -13.19
N CYS A 24 -16.33 -0.01 -12.51
CA CYS A 24 -15.36 0.52 -11.54
C CYS A 24 -14.32 1.43 -12.19
N SER A 25 -13.84 1.09 -13.39
CA SER A 25 -12.91 1.92 -14.15
C SER A 25 -13.54 3.25 -14.58
N LEU A 26 -14.78 3.23 -15.11
CA LEU A 26 -15.53 4.42 -15.50
C LEU A 26 -15.80 5.35 -14.30
N VAL A 27 -16.17 4.80 -13.14
CA VAL A 27 -16.33 5.59 -11.92
C VAL A 27 -15.01 6.23 -11.49
N GLY A 28 -13.89 5.49 -11.56
CA GLY A 28 -12.56 6.01 -11.24
C GLY A 28 -12.15 7.16 -12.16
N VAL A 29 -12.34 7.00 -13.47
CA VAL A 29 -12.05 8.04 -14.48
C VAL A 29 -12.99 9.24 -14.31
N GLY A 30 -14.28 9.01 -14.06
CA GLY A 30 -15.27 10.07 -13.88
C GLY A 30 -15.01 10.93 -12.64
N LEU A 31 -14.59 10.32 -11.53
CA LEU A 31 -14.19 11.06 -10.33
C LEU A 31 -12.91 11.89 -10.59
N GLN A 32 -11.96 11.36 -11.34
CA GLN A 32 -10.74 12.09 -11.71
C GLN A 32 -11.03 13.28 -12.65
N ALA A 33 -11.91 13.10 -13.63
CA ALA A 33 -12.31 14.17 -14.54
C ALA A 33 -12.95 15.36 -13.80
N ARG A 34 -13.69 15.10 -12.72
CA ARG A 34 -14.24 16.15 -11.85
C ARG A 34 -13.20 16.88 -11.00
N GLN A 35 -12.13 16.19 -10.60
CA GLN A 35 -11.07 16.78 -9.77
C GLN A 35 -10.04 17.58 -10.59
N GLY A 36 -10.07 17.46 -11.93
CA GLY A 36 -9.09 18.06 -12.83
C GLY A 36 -7.76 17.31 -12.81
N THR A 37 -6.97 17.49 -13.87
CA THR A 37 -5.56 17.09 -13.88
C THR A 37 -4.75 18.11 -13.09
N PRO A 38 -4.15 17.76 -11.95
CA PRO A 38 -3.25 18.67 -11.28
C PRO A 38 -2.10 19.03 -12.23
N VAL A 39 -1.74 20.31 -12.24
CA VAL A 39 -0.61 20.84 -13.01
C VAL A 39 0.59 20.96 -12.08
N GLU A 40 1.72 20.44 -12.52
CA GLU A 40 2.98 20.52 -11.80
C GLU A 40 3.87 21.55 -12.46
N ALA A 41 4.17 22.62 -11.73
CA ALA A 41 5.12 23.65 -12.15
C ALA A 41 6.47 23.41 -11.49
N HIS A 42 7.55 23.58 -12.24
CA HIS A 42 8.90 23.45 -11.72
C HIS A 42 9.75 24.68 -11.98
N GLN A 43 10.45 25.12 -10.93
CA GLN A 43 11.44 26.20 -10.99
C GLN A 43 12.81 25.68 -10.58
N ARG A 44 13.83 26.01 -11.38
CA ARG A 44 15.21 25.65 -11.08
C ARG A 44 15.90 26.79 -10.35
N VAL A 45 16.62 26.45 -9.30
CA VAL A 45 17.37 27.38 -8.47
C VAL A 45 18.81 26.88 -8.40
N PHE A 46 19.74 27.69 -8.89
CA PHE A 46 21.16 27.43 -8.70
C PHE A 46 21.56 27.93 -7.32
N VAL A 47 22.07 27.03 -6.51
CA VAL A 47 22.51 27.33 -5.16
C VAL A 47 24.03 27.47 -5.17
N ARG A 48 24.53 28.62 -4.74
CA ARG A 48 25.97 28.82 -4.60
C ARG A 48 26.43 28.46 -3.20
N ASP A 49 27.59 27.82 -3.16
CA ASP A 49 28.29 27.53 -1.93
C ASP A 49 29.13 28.75 -1.54
N ILE A 50 29.03 29.18 -0.28
CA ILE A 50 29.86 30.25 0.24
C ILE A 50 31.09 29.61 0.84
N ARG A 51 31.99 29.15 -0.05
CA ARG A 51 33.37 28.88 0.35
C ARG A 51 34.00 30.23 0.66
N ASN A 52 34.24 30.50 1.93
CA ASN A 52 34.88 31.72 2.43
C ASN A 52 36.37 31.74 2.02
N GLY A 53 36.67 31.88 0.73
CA GLY A 53 38.02 31.94 0.18
C GLY A 53 38.80 30.63 0.27
N ASP A 54 39.80 30.49 -0.60
CA ASP A 54 40.72 29.36 -0.62
C ASP A 54 41.27 29.05 0.77
N THR A 55 40.94 27.86 1.26
CA THR A 55 41.51 27.24 2.45
C THR A 55 42.90 26.71 2.14
N ASP A 56 43.88 27.61 2.07
CA ASP A 56 45.30 27.26 2.19
C ASP A 56 45.96 27.87 3.44
N ALA A 57 45.22 28.60 4.29
CA ALA A 57 45.77 29.25 5.47
C ALA A 57 44.94 29.02 6.75
N GLY A 58 45.02 27.80 7.30
CA GLY A 58 45.12 27.54 8.75
C GLY A 58 44.08 28.07 9.74
N GLY A 59 42.91 28.56 9.31
CA GLY A 59 41.87 29.07 10.20
C GLY A 59 40.54 28.36 9.98
N GLU A 60 40.17 27.51 10.93
CA GLU A 60 38.89 26.80 11.03
C GLU A 60 37.72 27.77 11.29
N LEU A 61 37.43 28.64 10.32
CA LEU A 61 36.19 29.40 10.28
C LEU A 61 35.10 28.45 9.77
N ALA A 62 33.95 28.45 10.46
CA ALA A 62 32.82 27.62 10.08
C ALA A 62 32.41 27.91 8.63
N THR A 63 32.73 26.97 7.74
CA THR A 63 32.20 26.96 6.37
C THR A 63 30.73 26.59 6.48
N ILE A 64 29.85 27.39 5.89
CA ILE A 64 28.45 27.00 5.75
C ILE A 64 28.41 26.07 4.55
N ASP A 65 28.73 24.79 4.78
CA ASP A 65 28.70 23.81 3.72
C ASP A 65 27.28 23.66 3.19
N PHE A 66 27.16 23.60 1.87
CA PHE A 66 25.93 23.21 1.20
C PHE A 66 25.58 21.76 1.58
N SER A 67 24.68 21.60 2.56
CA SER A 67 24.11 20.31 2.94
C SER A 67 22.67 20.23 2.46
N LEU A 68 22.34 19.16 1.74
CA LEU A 68 21.00 18.94 1.17
C LEU A 68 19.90 18.96 2.23
N ASP A 69 20.23 18.53 3.46
CA ASP A 69 19.29 18.52 4.58
C ASP A 69 18.96 19.94 5.07
N THR A 70 19.97 20.79 5.18
CA THR A 70 19.78 22.21 5.56
C THR A 70 18.96 22.95 4.50
N GLU A 71 19.21 22.68 3.21
CA GLU A 71 18.40 23.24 2.13
C GLU A 71 16.96 22.77 2.15
N ALA A 72 16.74 21.47 2.42
CA ALA A 72 15.40 20.92 2.54
C ALA A 72 14.61 21.57 3.70
N GLN A 73 15.29 21.90 4.81
CA GLN A 73 14.68 22.63 5.93
C GLN A 73 14.33 24.07 5.55
N LEU A 74 15.23 24.79 4.87
CA LEU A 74 14.99 26.15 4.37
C LEU A 74 13.80 26.23 3.41
N ILE A 75 13.68 25.27 2.49
CA ILE A 75 12.56 25.23 1.54
C ILE A 75 11.21 24.97 2.24
N ARG A 76 11.23 24.31 3.41
CA ARG A 76 10.04 24.08 4.24
C ARG A 76 9.78 25.19 5.26
N SER A 77 10.51 26.31 5.19
CA SER A 77 10.30 27.43 6.10
C SER A 77 8.93 28.10 5.89
N ASP A 78 8.43 28.74 6.95
CA ASP A 78 7.15 29.44 6.94
C ASP A 78 7.06 30.50 5.84
N GLY A 79 8.18 31.15 5.49
CA GLY A 79 8.22 32.15 4.42
C GLY A 79 7.88 31.55 3.05
N VAL A 80 8.46 30.39 2.74
CA VAL A 80 8.17 29.67 1.49
C VAL A 80 6.73 29.15 1.47
N ILE A 81 6.27 28.58 2.58
CA ILE A 81 4.88 28.09 2.70
C ILE A 81 3.88 29.23 2.49
N LYS A 82 4.09 30.38 3.14
CA LYS A 82 3.22 31.56 2.98
C LYS A 82 3.23 32.08 1.54
N ALA A 83 4.38 32.04 0.86
CA ALA A 83 4.47 32.43 -0.55
C ALA A 83 3.62 31.51 -1.45
N ILE A 84 3.64 30.20 -1.20
CA ILE A 84 2.80 29.23 -1.92
C ILE A 84 1.32 29.47 -1.61
N GLN A 85 0.95 29.65 -0.34
CA GLN A 85 -0.44 29.91 0.07
C GLN A 85 -0.99 31.18 -0.58
N ALA A 86 -0.20 32.26 -0.60
CA ALA A 86 -0.58 33.52 -1.24
C ALA A 86 -0.77 33.35 -2.76
N ALA A 87 0.13 32.64 -3.43
CA ALA A 87 0.06 32.40 -4.87
C ALA A 87 -1.06 31.43 -5.28
N ALA A 88 -1.45 30.50 -4.41
CA ALA A 88 -2.54 29.56 -4.68
C ALA A 88 -3.93 30.23 -4.78
N GLY A 89 -4.09 31.42 -4.18
CA GLY A 89 -5.34 32.21 -4.26
C GLY A 89 -6.55 31.57 -3.57
N THR A 90 -6.35 30.51 -2.80
CA THR A 90 -7.39 29.81 -2.05
C THR A 90 -6.88 29.53 -0.63
N PRO A 91 -7.74 29.59 0.40
CA PRO A 91 -7.34 29.23 1.76
C PRO A 91 -6.83 27.79 1.76
N MET A 92 -5.57 27.62 2.14
CA MET A 92 -4.88 26.34 2.17
C MET A 92 -4.12 26.24 3.48
N THR A 93 -4.19 25.08 4.13
CA THR A 93 -3.47 24.82 5.37
C THR A 93 -1.96 24.67 5.12
N THR A 94 -1.13 24.83 6.16
CA THR A 94 0.32 24.59 6.06
C THR A 94 0.64 23.17 5.59
N ALA A 95 -0.12 22.18 6.08
CA ALA A 95 0.05 20.77 5.71
C ALA A 95 -0.26 20.52 4.22
N GLU A 96 -1.31 21.16 3.69
CA GLU A 96 -1.65 21.10 2.26
C GLU A 96 -0.62 21.82 1.38
N ALA A 97 -0.07 22.93 1.85
CA ALA A 97 1.00 23.63 1.13
C ALA A 97 2.25 22.75 1.01
N LEU A 98 2.64 22.11 2.11
CA LEU A 98 3.78 21.21 2.16
C LEU A 98 3.57 19.95 1.32
N SER A 99 2.35 19.39 1.28
CA SER A 99 2.08 18.20 0.45
C SER A 99 2.11 18.50 -1.05
N ARG A 100 1.91 19.75 -1.45
CA ARG A 100 1.99 20.22 -2.84
C ARG A 100 3.40 20.66 -3.26
N LEU A 101 4.33 20.79 -2.32
CA LEU A 101 5.71 21.18 -2.56
C LEU A 101 6.62 19.96 -2.51
N ARG A 102 7.32 19.70 -3.62
CA ARG A 102 8.35 18.67 -3.72
C ARG A 102 9.66 19.29 -4.17
N VAL A 103 10.77 18.81 -3.61
CA VAL A 103 12.12 19.29 -3.95
C VAL A 103 12.94 18.13 -4.46
N THR A 104 13.67 18.36 -5.54
CA THR A 104 14.66 17.41 -6.06
C THR A 104 15.94 18.14 -6.42
N ALA A 105 17.10 17.52 -6.19
CA ALA A 105 18.37 18.06 -6.63
C ALA A 105 18.82 17.36 -7.92
N LEU A 106 19.37 18.11 -8.88
CA LEU A 106 19.99 17.50 -10.06
C LEU A 106 21.32 16.85 -9.64
N PRO A 107 21.57 15.58 -10.00
CA PRO A 107 22.77 14.86 -9.59
C PRO A 107 24.03 15.53 -10.13
N ASN A 108 25.08 15.57 -9.31
CA ASN A 108 26.37 16.22 -9.64
C ASN A 108 26.24 17.71 -10.02
N THR A 109 25.15 18.37 -9.62
CA THR A 109 24.97 19.80 -9.81
C THR A 109 24.57 20.47 -8.50
N ARG A 110 24.59 21.80 -8.49
CA ARG A 110 24.04 22.62 -7.39
C ARG A 110 22.67 23.20 -7.73
N ILE A 111 21.93 22.51 -8.60
CA ILE A 111 20.61 22.96 -9.03
C ILE A 111 19.55 22.22 -8.23
N LEU A 112 18.76 22.98 -7.48
CA LEU A 112 17.53 22.51 -6.85
C LEU A 112 16.36 22.78 -7.79
N VAL A 113 15.46 21.81 -7.89
CA VAL A 113 14.22 21.92 -8.64
C VAL A 113 13.08 21.86 -7.63
N LEU A 114 12.34 22.96 -7.55
CA LEU A 114 11.15 23.07 -6.73
C LEU A 114 9.96 22.75 -7.63
N HIS A 115 9.19 21.74 -7.24
CA HIS A 115 7.96 21.32 -7.90
C HIS A 115 6.78 21.75 -7.05
N VAL A 116 5.84 22.49 -7.63
CA VAL A 116 4.61 22.92 -6.98
C VAL A 116 3.42 22.42 -7.79
N THR A 117 2.54 21.66 -7.13
CA THR A 117 1.36 21.08 -7.76
C THR A 117 0.11 21.87 -7.41
N LEU A 118 -0.56 22.46 -8.40
CA LEU A 118 -1.84 23.17 -8.24
C LEU A 118 -2.81 22.81 -9.38
N PRO A 119 -4.14 23.00 -9.19
CA PRO A 119 -5.13 22.68 -10.22
C PRO A 119 -5.06 23.56 -11.48
N ASP A 120 -4.45 24.74 -11.37
CA ASP A 120 -4.38 25.76 -12.42
C ASP A 120 -2.92 26.07 -12.77
N GLU A 121 -2.63 26.12 -14.07
CA GLU A 121 -1.28 26.31 -14.59
C GLU A 121 -0.67 27.66 -14.20
N ALA A 122 -1.45 28.74 -14.33
CA ALA A 122 -0.99 30.09 -13.99
C ALA A 122 -0.70 30.22 -12.49
N ARG A 123 -1.52 29.61 -11.63
CA ARG A 123 -1.26 29.57 -10.18
C ARG A 123 -0.08 28.67 -9.83
N ALA A 124 0.06 27.51 -10.48
CA ALA A 124 1.19 26.60 -10.26
C ALA A 124 2.53 27.30 -10.57
N THR A 125 2.62 27.93 -11.74
CA THR A 125 3.81 28.67 -12.18
C THR A 125 4.13 29.84 -11.25
N LEU A 126 3.13 30.66 -10.90
CA LEU A 126 3.31 31.75 -9.96
C LEU A 126 3.75 31.25 -8.58
N ALA A 127 3.17 30.16 -8.09
CA ALA A 127 3.51 29.59 -6.79
C ALA A 127 4.93 29.02 -6.76
N ALA A 128 5.37 28.31 -7.81
CA ALA A 128 6.74 27.83 -7.92
C ALA A 128 7.76 28.99 -7.98
N GLN A 129 7.44 30.04 -8.75
CA GLN A 129 8.26 31.25 -8.80
C GLN A 129 8.36 31.91 -7.41
N LYS A 130 7.22 32.20 -6.77
CA LYS A 130 7.19 32.86 -5.45
C LYS A 130 7.83 32.01 -4.35
N ALA A 131 7.67 30.69 -4.40
CA ALA A 131 8.36 29.79 -3.49
C ALA A 131 9.88 29.87 -3.65
N SER A 132 10.38 29.91 -4.89
CA SER A 132 11.81 30.01 -5.16
C SER A 132 12.41 31.36 -4.74
N GLU A 133 11.69 32.46 -4.95
CA GLU A 133 12.06 33.80 -4.47
C GLU A 133 12.11 33.83 -2.94
N ALA A 134 11.09 33.28 -2.28
CA ALA A 134 11.03 33.19 -0.82
C ALA A 134 12.14 32.30 -0.24
N TYR A 135 12.51 31.22 -0.94
CA TYR A 135 13.64 30.37 -0.54
C TYR A 135 14.97 31.13 -0.60
N LEU A 136 15.23 31.86 -1.70
CA LEU A 136 16.44 32.67 -1.83
C LEU A 136 16.51 33.76 -0.75
N LEU A 137 15.36 34.36 -0.40
CA LEU A 137 15.27 35.31 0.70
C LEU A 137 15.56 34.67 2.06
N ALA A 138 14.96 33.52 2.37
CA ALA A 138 15.24 32.78 3.60
C ALA A 138 16.71 32.39 3.71
N ARG A 139 17.33 32.01 2.59
CA ARG A 139 18.75 31.72 2.50
C ARG A 139 19.59 32.98 2.73
N TYR A 140 19.21 34.13 2.15
CA TYR A 140 19.86 35.41 2.39
C TYR A 140 19.88 35.76 3.88
N ASP A 141 18.74 35.64 4.56
CA ASP A 141 18.61 35.94 5.98
C ASP A 141 19.50 35.03 6.83
N LEU A 142 19.53 33.73 6.53
CA LEU A 142 20.41 32.77 7.22
C LEU A 142 21.89 33.11 7.03
N LEU A 143 22.30 33.39 5.78
CA LEU A 143 23.69 33.72 5.46
C LEU A 143 24.11 35.08 6.05
N SER A 144 23.21 36.05 6.07
CA SER A 144 23.41 37.37 6.69
C SER A 144 23.57 37.25 8.21
N ALA A 145 22.73 36.44 8.86
CA ALA A 145 22.85 36.17 10.29
C ALA A 145 24.17 35.48 10.62
N SER A 146 24.58 34.48 9.83
CA SER A 146 25.86 33.80 10.01
C SER A 146 27.06 34.72 9.77
N LYS A 147 27.04 35.54 8.70
CA LYS A 147 28.08 36.55 8.43
C LYS A 147 28.21 37.53 9.61
N THR A 148 27.09 37.99 10.16
CA THR A 148 27.08 38.90 11.31
C THR A 148 27.69 38.24 12.55
N ALA A 149 27.33 36.98 12.83
CA ALA A 149 27.90 36.21 13.94
C ALA A 149 29.42 36.00 13.78
N GLN A 150 29.89 35.68 12.56
CA GLN A 150 31.31 35.53 12.27
C GLN A 150 32.09 36.84 12.44
N LEU A 151 31.54 37.97 11.99
CA LEU A 151 32.14 39.29 12.19
C LEU A 151 32.25 39.64 13.68
N ALA A 152 31.22 39.31 14.49
CA ALA A 152 31.26 39.51 15.94
C ALA A 152 32.36 38.67 16.60
N LEU A 153 32.51 37.41 16.19
CA LEU A 153 33.56 36.52 16.70
C LEU A 153 34.97 36.99 16.32
N LEU A 154 35.17 37.44 15.07
CA LEU A 154 36.43 38.04 14.63
C LEU A 154 36.75 39.34 15.39
N GLN A 155 35.74 40.16 15.67
CA GLN A 155 35.90 41.37 16.47
C GLN A 155 36.33 41.06 17.91
N GLN A 156 35.76 40.01 18.52
CA GLN A 156 36.16 39.55 19.85
C GLN A 156 37.60 39.02 19.85
N ARG A 157 37.97 38.18 18.88
CA ARG A 157 39.36 37.69 18.74
C ARG A 157 40.36 38.82 18.56
N TYR A 158 40.02 39.84 17.78
CA TYR A 158 40.84 41.04 17.65
C TYR A 158 41.04 41.76 19.00
N ALA A 159 39.96 41.93 19.78
CA ALA A 159 40.03 42.55 21.10
C ALA A 159 40.91 41.73 22.08
N ASP A 160 40.83 40.41 22.04
CA ASP A 160 41.65 39.54 22.91
C ASP A 160 43.13 39.56 22.53
N ILE A 161 43.45 39.46 21.23
CA ILE A 161 44.83 39.52 20.75
C ILE A 161 45.45 40.90 21.04
N SER A 162 44.70 41.99 20.82
CA SER A 162 45.20 43.34 21.11
C SER A 162 45.47 43.58 22.61
N LYS A 163 44.68 42.99 23.51
CA LYS A 163 44.95 42.98 24.96
C LYS A 163 46.23 42.23 25.29
N ILE A 164 46.46 41.06 24.69
CA ILE A 164 47.69 40.26 24.90
C ILE A 164 48.92 41.07 24.43
N VAL A 165 48.87 41.64 23.23
CA VAL A 165 49.96 42.45 22.66
C VAL A 165 50.25 43.68 23.52
N SER A 166 49.22 44.41 23.96
CA SER A 166 49.42 45.60 24.82
C SER A 166 49.99 45.25 26.20
N THR A 167 49.63 44.09 26.76
CA THR A 167 50.18 43.60 28.04
C THR A 167 51.63 43.16 27.88
N MET A 168 51.97 42.46 26.78
CA MET A 168 53.35 42.08 26.46
C MET A 168 54.24 43.31 26.27
N ASN A 169 53.77 44.34 25.55
CA ASN A 169 54.53 45.57 25.37
C ASN A 169 54.83 46.31 26.69
N LYS A 170 53.94 46.23 27.68
CA LYS A 170 54.16 46.84 29.01
C LYS A 170 55.10 46.04 29.92
N THR A 171 55.24 44.73 29.68
CA THR A 171 55.96 43.81 30.58
C THR A 171 57.37 43.43 30.10
N VAL A 172 57.77 43.86 28.90
CA VAL A 172 59.13 43.65 28.36
C VAL A 172 60.03 44.83 28.74
N PRO A 173 60.91 44.72 29.76
CA PRO A 173 61.90 45.74 30.05
C PRO A 173 62.92 45.86 28.91
N ALA A 174 63.38 47.08 28.62
CA ALA A 174 64.25 47.39 27.49
C ALA A 174 65.64 46.71 27.50
N ASP A 175 66.02 46.03 28.59
CA ASP A 175 67.43 45.79 28.95
C ASP A 175 67.82 44.30 29.22
N ARG A 176 67.13 43.30 28.63
CA ARG A 176 67.49 41.87 28.82
C ARG A 176 67.62 41.07 27.51
N SER A 177 68.83 41.05 26.96
CA SER A 177 69.25 40.45 25.68
C SER A 177 68.80 39.00 25.41
N LEU A 178 68.60 38.13 26.41
CA LEU A 178 68.27 36.70 26.20
C LEU A 178 66.78 36.33 26.30
N ARG A 179 65.93 37.15 26.94
CA ARG A 179 64.45 36.95 26.91
C ARG A 179 63.82 37.57 25.67
N ILE A 180 64.58 38.40 24.96
CA ILE A 180 64.13 39.17 23.82
C ILE A 180 63.71 38.28 22.65
N ASP A 181 64.39 37.17 22.36
CA ASP A 181 64.09 36.38 21.15
C ASP A 181 62.80 35.57 21.25
N VAL A 182 62.51 34.96 22.40
CA VAL A 182 61.26 34.23 22.64
C VAL A 182 60.07 35.19 22.72
N THR A 183 60.23 36.37 23.32
CA THR A 183 59.16 37.36 23.37
C THR A 183 58.96 38.07 22.03
N LYS A 184 60.03 38.31 21.25
CA LYS A 184 59.93 38.84 19.87
C LYS A 184 59.24 37.85 18.95
N SER A 185 59.53 36.55 19.04
CA SER A 185 58.87 35.55 18.20
C SER A 185 57.39 35.43 18.54
N ALA A 186 57.02 35.42 19.83
CA ALA A 186 55.63 35.46 20.27
C ALA A 186 54.90 36.74 19.80
N LEU A 187 55.52 37.90 19.94
CA LEU A 187 54.96 39.18 19.47
C LEU A 187 54.77 39.18 17.94
N SER A 188 55.72 38.64 17.19
CA SER A 188 55.59 38.50 15.73
C SER A 188 54.41 37.61 15.34
N LYS A 189 54.19 36.50 16.07
CA LYS A 189 53.06 35.60 15.87
C LYS A 189 51.72 36.32 16.10
N TYR A 190 51.56 37.00 17.24
CA TYR A 190 50.32 37.75 17.52
C TYR A 190 50.07 38.90 16.55
N ASN A 191 51.12 39.57 16.07
CA ASN A 191 50.98 40.59 15.02
C ASN A 191 50.55 39.99 13.68
N ASN A 192 51.05 38.81 13.32
CA ASN A 192 50.61 38.07 12.14
C ASN A 192 49.15 37.63 12.29
N ASP A 193 48.75 37.12 13.46
CA ASP A 193 47.37 36.74 13.76
C ASP A 193 46.43 37.96 13.70
N LEU A 194 46.86 39.12 14.21
CA LEU A 194 46.08 40.36 14.14
C LEU A 194 45.90 40.83 12.70
N ARG A 195 46.95 40.80 11.88
CA ARG A 195 46.86 41.10 10.43
C ARG A 195 45.92 40.13 9.73
N TYR A 196 45.98 38.84 10.06
CA TYR A 196 45.09 37.82 9.52
C TYR A 196 43.62 38.09 9.89
N VAL A 197 43.33 38.42 11.14
CA VAL A 197 41.96 38.72 11.59
C VAL A 197 41.43 39.99 10.91
N VAL A 198 42.24 41.05 10.80
CA VAL A 198 41.83 42.30 10.14
C VAL A 198 41.57 42.10 8.65
N THR A 199 42.46 41.40 7.95
CA THR A 199 42.30 41.11 6.51
C THR A 199 41.09 40.23 6.25
N THR A 200 40.90 39.18 7.06
CA THR A 200 39.72 38.31 7.00
C THR A 200 38.43 39.07 7.29
N ARG A 201 38.41 39.92 8.33
CA ARG A 201 37.25 40.76 8.66
C ARG A 201 36.92 41.70 7.50
N ASN A 202 37.90 42.39 6.93
CA ASN A 202 37.69 43.33 5.83
C ASN A 202 37.17 42.60 4.58
N ARG A 203 37.72 41.41 4.28
CA ARG A 203 37.23 40.56 3.19
C ARG A 203 35.78 40.14 3.42
N LEU A 204 35.46 39.64 4.61
CA LEU A 204 34.11 39.18 4.93
C LEU A 204 33.12 40.35 4.93
N ALA A 205 33.48 41.51 5.49
CA ALA A 205 32.66 42.71 5.51
C ALA A 205 32.31 43.19 4.09
N ASN A 206 33.30 43.26 3.21
CA ASN A 206 33.15 43.80 1.86
C ASN A 206 32.64 42.79 0.81
N ASN A 207 32.62 41.49 1.12
CA ASN A 207 32.08 40.50 0.20
C ASN A 207 30.55 40.50 0.21
N SER A 208 29.93 40.60 -0.96
CA SER A 208 28.47 40.48 -1.13
C SER A 208 28.03 39.03 -0.88
N LEU A 209 26.86 38.85 -0.26
CA LEU A 209 26.29 37.52 -0.06
C LEU A 209 25.70 37.02 -1.38
N ASP A 210 26.30 35.97 -1.94
CA ASP A 210 25.75 35.26 -3.10
C ASP A 210 24.90 34.09 -2.59
N VAL A 211 23.59 34.24 -2.70
CA VAL A 211 22.60 33.25 -2.24
C VAL A 211 22.22 32.27 -3.36
N GLY A 212 22.77 32.44 -4.56
CA GLY A 212 22.31 31.75 -5.75
C GLY A 212 21.30 32.57 -6.55
N GLN A 213 20.78 31.94 -7.61
CA GLN A 213 19.92 32.60 -8.58
C GLN A 213 18.91 31.63 -9.20
N LEU A 214 17.80 32.17 -9.69
CA LEU A 214 16.85 31.42 -10.50
C LEU A 214 17.47 31.09 -11.86
N VAL A 215 17.27 29.85 -12.32
CA VAL A 215 17.79 29.38 -13.61
C VAL A 215 16.64 29.08 -14.55
N GLY A 216 16.50 29.88 -15.59
CA GLY A 216 15.43 29.73 -16.57
C GLY A 216 14.04 30.12 -16.04
N GLU A 217 13.07 30.04 -16.92
CA GLU A 217 11.66 30.34 -16.63
C GLU A 217 10.98 29.17 -15.93
N THR A 218 9.97 29.48 -15.12
CA THR A 218 9.09 28.46 -14.54
C THR A 218 8.33 27.78 -15.66
N SER A 219 8.41 26.45 -15.74
CA SER A 219 7.63 25.69 -16.71
C SER A 219 6.64 24.78 -16.01
N ALA A 220 5.45 24.66 -16.59
CA ALA A 220 4.37 23.84 -16.06
C ALA A 220 4.01 22.72 -17.03
N GLN A 221 3.74 21.55 -16.46
CA GLN A 221 3.35 20.37 -17.21
C GLN A 221 2.16 19.70 -16.50
N PRO A 222 1.16 19.22 -17.24
CA PRO A 222 0.09 18.45 -16.63
C PRO A 222 0.66 17.16 -16.03
N ASN A 223 0.31 16.86 -14.77
CA ASN A 223 0.72 15.62 -14.14
C ASN A 223 -0.29 14.52 -14.47
N TYR A 224 0.04 13.71 -15.48
CA TYR A 224 -0.78 12.59 -15.95
C TYR A 224 -0.64 11.32 -15.10
N ASP A 225 0.29 11.28 -14.16
CA ASP A 225 0.60 10.07 -13.38
C ASP A 225 -0.62 9.63 -12.53
N GLY A 226 -1.42 10.61 -12.09
CA GLY A 226 -2.67 10.36 -11.37
C GLY A 226 -3.72 9.58 -12.17
N TRP A 227 -3.75 9.69 -13.50
CA TRP A 227 -4.70 8.96 -14.35
C TRP A 227 -4.36 7.48 -14.43
N VAL A 228 -3.07 7.16 -14.57
CA VAL A 228 -2.61 5.78 -14.64
C VAL A 228 -2.84 5.09 -13.30
N ILE A 229 -2.48 5.75 -12.19
CA ILE A 229 -2.63 5.19 -10.84
C ILE A 229 -4.11 4.97 -10.48
N LYS A 230 -4.99 5.96 -10.74
CA LYS A 230 -6.42 5.84 -10.42
C LYS A 230 -7.17 4.90 -11.38
N GLY A 231 -6.77 4.84 -12.64
CA GLY A 231 -7.30 3.88 -13.60
C GLY A 231 -6.94 2.44 -13.20
N ALA A 232 -5.67 2.20 -12.87
CA ALA A 232 -5.19 0.90 -12.42
C ALA A 232 -5.83 0.45 -11.10
N SER A 233 -6.03 1.36 -10.15
CA SER A 233 -6.69 1.04 -8.88
C SER A 233 -8.17 0.69 -9.06
N GLY A 234 -8.87 1.36 -9.98
CA GLY A 234 -10.24 1.01 -10.36
C GLY A 234 -10.37 -0.41 -10.92
N VAL A 235 -9.41 -0.83 -11.76
CA VAL A 235 -9.36 -2.21 -12.27
C VAL A 235 -9.11 -3.23 -11.16
N ALA A 236 -8.17 -2.93 -10.25
CA ALA A 236 -7.86 -3.81 -9.12
C ALA A 236 -9.07 -4.00 -8.19
N ILE A 237 -9.80 -2.92 -7.86
CA ILE A 237 -11.02 -2.98 -7.06
C ILE A 237 -12.11 -3.79 -7.78
N GLY A 238 -12.29 -3.57 -9.08
CA GLY A 238 -13.26 -4.33 -9.88
C GLY A 238 -12.96 -5.83 -9.87
N LEU A 239 -11.69 -6.23 -10.00
CA LEU A 239 -11.28 -7.63 -9.91
C LEU A 239 -11.54 -8.22 -8.51
N ALA A 240 -11.26 -7.47 -7.45
CA ALA A 240 -11.48 -7.92 -6.08
C ALA A 240 -12.97 -8.15 -5.78
N ILE A 241 -13.84 -7.20 -6.16
CA ILE A 241 -15.29 -7.33 -6.00
C ILE A 241 -15.84 -8.51 -6.81
N TRP A 242 -15.40 -8.66 -8.06
CA TRP A 242 -15.81 -9.79 -8.89
C TRP A 242 -15.39 -11.12 -8.28
N PHE A 243 -14.16 -11.24 -7.78
CA PHE A 243 -13.66 -12.46 -7.16
C PHE A 243 -14.51 -12.86 -5.95
N PHE A 244 -14.86 -11.88 -5.10
CA PHE A 244 -15.70 -12.12 -3.94
C PHE A 244 -17.11 -12.60 -4.32
N LEU A 245 -17.73 -11.94 -5.30
CA LEU A 245 -19.04 -12.34 -5.85
C LEU A 245 -18.97 -13.74 -6.47
N ALA A 246 -17.93 -14.05 -7.25
CA ALA A 246 -17.75 -15.35 -7.89
C ALA A 246 -17.68 -16.47 -6.85
N VAL A 247 -16.95 -16.27 -5.74
CA VAL A 247 -16.86 -17.27 -4.66
C VAL A 247 -18.20 -17.46 -3.94
N LEU A 248 -18.89 -16.37 -3.60
CA LEU A 248 -20.20 -16.40 -2.94
C LEU A 248 -21.26 -17.13 -3.77
N PHE A 249 -21.38 -16.76 -5.05
CA PHE A 249 -22.36 -17.38 -5.93
C PHE A 249 -21.98 -18.82 -6.29
N ASP A 250 -20.70 -19.14 -6.50
CA ASP A 250 -20.32 -20.51 -6.86
C ASP A 250 -20.42 -21.48 -5.66
N GLY A 251 -20.31 -20.99 -4.42
CA GLY A 251 -20.63 -21.76 -3.21
C GLY A 251 -22.12 -22.08 -3.07
N ALA A 252 -23.00 -21.10 -3.36
CA ALA A 252 -24.45 -21.26 -3.25
C ALA A 252 -25.06 -22.20 -4.31
N PHE A 253 -24.38 -22.40 -5.45
CA PHE A 253 -24.89 -23.17 -6.59
C PHE A 253 -24.22 -24.54 -6.81
N ARG A 254 -23.45 -25.07 -5.84
CA ARG A 254 -22.97 -26.46 -5.89
C ARG A 254 -24.11 -27.46 -5.68
N ARG A 255 -24.93 -27.65 -6.72
CA ARG A 255 -25.88 -28.77 -6.82
C ARG A 255 -25.10 -30.08 -6.93
N VAL A 256 -25.64 -31.17 -6.37
CA VAL A 256 -25.12 -32.53 -6.52
C VAL A 256 -25.30 -32.93 -7.99
N SER A 257 -24.36 -32.53 -8.85
CA SER A 257 -24.47 -32.87 -10.27
C SER A 257 -24.28 -34.39 -10.43
N PRO A 258 -25.23 -35.10 -11.04
CA PRO A 258 -25.18 -36.56 -11.20
C PRO A 258 -24.01 -37.05 -12.08
N ARG A 259 -23.23 -36.17 -12.71
CA ARG A 259 -22.18 -36.56 -13.68
C ARG A 259 -20.73 -36.60 -13.15
N ARG A 260 -20.44 -36.23 -11.90
CA ARG A 260 -19.04 -36.21 -11.42
C ARG A 260 -18.71 -37.38 -10.48
N ARG A 261 -17.98 -38.38 -11.02
CA ARG A 261 -17.29 -39.48 -10.30
C ARG A 261 -16.27 -39.05 -9.21
N LYS A 262 -16.12 -37.75 -8.92
CA LYS A 262 -15.08 -37.21 -8.02
C LYS A 262 -15.59 -36.81 -6.62
N TRP A 263 -16.72 -37.36 -6.18
CA TRP A 263 -17.20 -37.22 -4.79
C TRP A 263 -16.32 -38.00 -3.79
N SER A 264 -15.71 -39.10 -4.24
CA SER A 264 -14.98 -40.08 -3.41
C SER A 264 -13.65 -39.59 -2.77
N ARG A 265 -13.23 -38.32 -2.96
CA ARG A 265 -11.93 -37.84 -2.43
C ARG A 265 -11.99 -36.85 -1.26
N SER A 266 -13.17 -36.40 -0.85
CA SER A 266 -13.29 -35.65 0.40
C SER A 266 -13.56 -36.63 1.53
N ARG A 267 -12.68 -36.66 2.55
CA ARG A 267 -12.81 -37.54 3.73
C ARG A 267 -14.08 -37.29 4.57
N GLU A 268 -14.84 -36.25 4.27
CA GLU A 268 -16.06 -35.82 4.97
C GLU A 268 -17.37 -36.14 4.22
N ALA A 269 -17.31 -36.84 3.08
CA ALA A 269 -18.50 -37.02 2.25
C ALA A 269 -18.97 -38.48 2.27
N VAL A 270 -20.19 -38.70 2.76
CA VAL A 270 -20.90 -39.98 2.75
C VAL A 270 -20.72 -40.69 1.39
N PRO A 271 -20.26 -41.96 1.38
CA PRO A 271 -20.06 -42.70 0.14
C PRO A 271 -21.39 -42.96 -0.55
N ILE A 272 -21.45 -42.73 -1.86
CA ILE A 272 -22.63 -43.09 -2.66
C ILE A 272 -22.59 -44.59 -2.91
N ILE A 273 -23.51 -45.33 -2.30
CA ILE A 273 -23.58 -46.81 -2.37
C ILE A 273 -24.19 -47.24 -3.70
N SER A 274 -25.35 -46.67 -4.05
CA SER A 274 -26.09 -47.03 -5.25
C SER A 274 -26.85 -45.85 -5.82
N ARG A 275 -27.27 -45.99 -7.08
CA ARG A 275 -28.10 -45.01 -7.78
C ARG A 275 -29.30 -45.72 -8.37
N VAL A 276 -30.47 -45.36 -7.89
CA VAL A 276 -31.73 -45.93 -8.35
C VAL A 276 -32.34 -44.95 -9.34
N LYS A 277 -32.58 -45.39 -10.57
CA LYS A 277 -33.42 -44.64 -11.51
C LYS A 277 -34.81 -45.25 -11.44
N VAL A 278 -35.74 -44.54 -10.81
CA VAL A 278 -37.14 -44.95 -10.80
C VAL A 278 -37.74 -44.47 -12.12
N GLY A 279 -38.38 -45.38 -12.86
CA GLY A 279 -38.97 -45.04 -14.17
C GLY A 279 -40.05 -43.96 -14.03
N SER A 280 -40.09 -43.02 -14.98
CA SER A 280 -41.03 -41.89 -14.97
C SER A 280 -42.52 -42.27 -15.02
N ALA A 281 -42.83 -43.55 -15.25
CA ALA A 281 -44.20 -44.07 -15.25
C ALA A 281 -44.80 -44.19 -13.84
N ASP A 282 -43.99 -44.12 -12.78
CA ASP A 282 -44.40 -44.35 -11.39
C ASP A 282 -44.59 -43.03 -10.59
N ARG A 283 -44.68 -41.89 -11.31
CA ARG A 283 -44.76 -40.53 -10.72
C ARG A 283 -46.12 -40.17 -10.13
N ASP A 284 -47.14 -40.96 -10.42
CA ASP A 284 -48.54 -40.69 -10.04
C ASP A 284 -48.91 -41.25 -8.64
N GLY A 285 -47.91 -41.56 -7.82
CA GLY A 285 -48.13 -42.05 -6.46
C GLY A 285 -48.55 -43.53 -6.40
N SER A 286 -48.37 -44.27 -7.48
CA SER A 286 -48.41 -45.73 -7.46
C SER A 286 -47.33 -46.26 -6.52
N THR A 287 -47.71 -47.25 -5.72
CA THR A 287 -46.78 -47.96 -4.84
C THR A 287 -45.69 -48.60 -5.70
N ILE A 288 -44.42 -48.23 -5.46
CA ILE A 288 -43.27 -48.80 -6.16
C ILE A 288 -43.32 -50.32 -6.05
N ASP A 289 -43.32 -51.01 -7.20
CA ASP A 289 -43.32 -52.48 -7.23
C ASP A 289 -42.04 -53.01 -6.56
N PRO A 290 -42.13 -53.83 -5.49
CA PRO A 290 -40.97 -54.45 -4.86
C PRO A 290 -40.10 -55.27 -5.83
N GLN A 291 -40.65 -55.66 -6.98
CA GLN A 291 -39.96 -56.43 -8.02
C GLN A 291 -39.26 -55.55 -9.08
N ASP A 292 -39.25 -54.22 -8.93
CA ASP A 292 -38.54 -53.34 -9.86
C ASP A 292 -37.02 -53.69 -9.90
N PRO A 293 -36.45 -53.98 -11.09
CA PRO A 293 -35.02 -54.29 -11.22
C PRO A 293 -34.10 -53.19 -10.66
N ALA A 294 -34.53 -51.93 -10.67
CA ALA A 294 -33.76 -50.82 -10.10
C ALA A 294 -33.70 -50.90 -8.57
N LEU A 295 -34.77 -51.38 -7.93
CA LEU A 295 -34.80 -51.63 -6.48
C LEU A 295 -33.94 -52.86 -6.14
N ALA A 296 -33.97 -53.90 -6.98
CA ALA A 296 -33.15 -55.11 -6.80
C ALA A 296 -31.64 -54.80 -6.78
N GLU A 297 -31.16 -53.90 -7.65
CA GLU A 297 -29.75 -53.46 -7.64
C GLU A 297 -29.39 -52.67 -6.36
N ALA A 298 -30.30 -51.83 -5.87
CA ALA A 298 -30.14 -51.12 -4.61
C ALA A 298 -30.05 -52.09 -3.43
N VAL A 299 -30.93 -53.09 -3.38
CA VAL A 299 -30.95 -54.13 -2.34
C VAL A 299 -29.67 -54.97 -2.38
N ALA A 300 -29.23 -55.39 -3.56
CA ALA A 300 -27.97 -56.12 -3.72
C ALA A 300 -26.77 -55.30 -3.22
N SER A 301 -26.76 -54.00 -3.51
CA SER A 301 -25.73 -53.08 -3.02
C SER A 301 -25.79 -52.94 -1.50
N LEU A 302 -26.98 -52.79 -0.92
CA LEU A 302 -27.17 -52.66 0.53
C LEU A 302 -26.75 -53.90 1.31
N ARG A 303 -27.00 -55.10 0.76
CA ARG A 303 -26.55 -56.36 1.36
C ARG A 303 -25.04 -56.42 1.53
N ALA A 304 -24.26 -55.78 0.66
CA ALA A 304 -22.81 -55.70 0.79
C ALA A 304 -22.36 -54.82 1.97
N PHE A 305 -23.24 -53.99 2.52
CA PHE A 305 -22.99 -53.11 3.66
C PHE A 305 -23.71 -53.55 4.94
N SER A 306 -24.36 -54.72 4.93
CA SER A 306 -24.99 -55.35 6.10
C SER A 306 -23.99 -55.48 7.26
N PRO A 307 -24.39 -55.24 8.52
CA PRO A 307 -25.75 -54.95 8.99
C PRO A 307 -26.14 -53.46 8.89
N ILE A 308 -27.42 -53.20 8.59
CA ILE A 308 -28.07 -51.88 8.47
C ILE A 308 -29.33 -51.91 9.33
N SER A 309 -29.52 -50.91 10.20
CA SER A 309 -30.65 -50.82 11.13
C SER A 309 -31.88 -50.15 10.51
N ALA A 310 -31.69 -49.17 9.63
CA ALA A 310 -32.78 -48.43 9.00
C ALA A 310 -32.35 -47.74 7.70
N VAL A 311 -33.33 -47.43 6.85
CA VAL A 311 -33.15 -46.58 5.66
C VAL A 311 -33.93 -45.28 5.86
N LEU A 312 -33.24 -44.14 5.88
CA LEU A 312 -33.85 -42.82 6.12
C LEU A 312 -33.89 -41.97 4.86
N ALA A 313 -34.97 -41.22 4.68
CA ALA A 313 -35.12 -40.22 3.62
C ALA A 313 -35.43 -38.83 4.21
N PRO A 314 -35.04 -37.73 3.55
CA PRO A 314 -35.38 -36.39 3.99
C PRO A 314 -36.89 -36.14 3.88
N LEU A 315 -37.46 -35.56 4.92
CA LEU A 315 -38.84 -35.10 4.96
C LEU A 315 -39.04 -34.01 3.90
N GLY A 316 -39.73 -34.33 2.81
CA GLY A 316 -40.02 -33.36 1.74
C GLY A 316 -40.03 -33.95 0.33
N ASP A 317 -39.48 -35.14 0.12
CA ASP A 317 -39.57 -35.85 -1.16
C ASP A 317 -40.32 -37.17 -1.00
N ALA A 318 -41.54 -37.21 -1.56
CA ALA A 318 -42.40 -38.38 -1.53
C ALA A 318 -41.73 -39.59 -2.19
N HIS A 319 -40.95 -39.38 -3.25
CA HIS A 319 -40.27 -40.48 -3.96
C HIS A 319 -39.15 -41.09 -3.11
N SER A 320 -38.29 -40.28 -2.50
CA SER A 320 -37.24 -40.80 -1.61
C SER A 320 -37.83 -41.49 -0.38
N LEU A 321 -38.96 -41.00 0.16
CA LEU A 321 -39.68 -41.65 1.25
C LEU A 321 -40.26 -43.00 0.83
N GLN A 322 -40.86 -43.11 -0.37
CA GLN A 322 -41.36 -44.38 -0.90
C GLN A 322 -40.24 -45.39 -1.13
N VAL A 323 -39.12 -44.95 -1.73
CA VAL A 323 -37.95 -45.81 -1.93
C VAL A 323 -37.36 -46.25 -0.59
N ALA A 324 -37.24 -45.33 0.38
CA ALA A 324 -36.78 -45.69 1.71
C ALA A 324 -37.72 -46.70 2.40
N ALA A 325 -39.04 -46.49 2.34
CA ALA A 325 -40.02 -47.40 2.91
C ALA A 325 -40.01 -48.79 2.22
N ALA A 326 -39.88 -48.83 0.90
CA ALA A 326 -39.78 -50.08 0.15
C ALA A 326 -38.50 -50.86 0.50
N LEU A 327 -37.39 -50.14 0.72
CA LEU A 327 -36.13 -50.74 1.14
C LEU A 327 -36.17 -51.19 2.61
N ASP A 328 -36.82 -50.44 3.49
CA ASP A 328 -36.95 -50.77 4.92
C ASP A 328 -37.83 -52.01 5.13
N GLY A 329 -38.88 -52.17 4.31
CA GLY A 329 -39.81 -53.31 4.35
C GLY A 329 -39.20 -54.66 3.96
N LEU A 330 -37.99 -54.71 3.40
CA LEU A 330 -37.31 -55.94 2.96
C LEU A 330 -36.61 -56.72 4.10
N SER A 331 -36.93 -56.40 5.35
CA SER A 331 -36.44 -56.99 6.61
C SER A 331 -34.93 -57.22 6.62
N TRP A 332 -34.20 -56.24 7.11
CA TRP A 332 -32.78 -56.36 7.44
C TRP A 332 -32.68 -57.01 8.81
N ASP A 333 -32.00 -58.15 8.92
CA ASP A 333 -31.84 -58.86 10.20
C ASP A 333 -31.04 -57.96 11.16
N PRO A 334 -31.68 -57.34 12.17
CA PRO A 334 -30.99 -56.43 13.06
C PRO A 334 -30.24 -57.29 14.05
N ASP A 335 -28.96 -57.54 13.79
CA ASP A 335 -28.08 -58.12 14.79
C ASP A 335 -28.11 -57.21 16.03
N PRO A 336 -28.55 -57.70 17.21
CA PRO A 336 -28.81 -56.88 18.40
C PRO A 336 -27.60 -56.05 18.89
N GLY A 337 -26.39 -56.32 18.38
CA GLY A 337 -25.19 -55.53 18.64
C GLY A 337 -24.90 -54.38 17.67
N THR A 338 -25.67 -54.20 16.60
CA THR A 338 -25.42 -53.21 15.54
C THR A 338 -26.50 -52.13 15.44
N SER A 339 -27.00 -51.68 16.59
CA SER A 339 -27.90 -50.53 16.68
C SER A 339 -27.18 -49.26 16.24
N GLY A 340 -27.57 -48.71 15.08
CA GLY A 340 -27.21 -47.35 14.70
C GLY A 340 -26.74 -47.16 13.26
N ARG A 341 -26.56 -48.21 12.45
CA ARG A 341 -26.08 -48.06 11.08
C ARG A 341 -27.22 -47.74 10.13
N VAL A 342 -27.16 -46.60 9.44
CA VAL A 342 -28.26 -46.08 8.62
C VAL A 342 -27.79 -45.72 7.22
N VAL A 343 -28.65 -45.95 6.23
CA VAL A 343 -28.45 -45.48 4.86
C VAL A 343 -29.39 -44.34 4.56
N LEU A 344 -28.87 -43.28 3.95
CA LEU A 344 -29.66 -42.11 3.55
C LEU A 344 -30.11 -42.28 2.10
N VAL A 345 -31.35 -41.94 1.80
CA VAL A 345 -31.91 -41.88 0.44
C VAL A 345 -32.20 -40.42 0.14
N ALA A 346 -31.68 -39.88 -0.95
CA ALA A 346 -31.95 -38.49 -1.35
C ALA A 346 -32.15 -38.37 -2.86
N PRO A 347 -33.02 -37.46 -3.33
CA PRO A 347 -33.19 -37.26 -4.76
C PRO A 347 -31.94 -36.60 -5.38
N SER A 348 -31.73 -36.85 -6.67
CA SER A 348 -30.55 -36.41 -7.42
C SER A 348 -30.39 -34.90 -7.55
N ASP A 349 -31.44 -34.13 -7.25
CA ASP A 349 -31.47 -32.67 -7.24
C ASP A 349 -31.20 -32.04 -5.86
N THR A 350 -31.09 -32.86 -4.79
CA THR A 350 -30.78 -32.41 -3.43
C THR A 350 -29.46 -31.63 -3.40
N ARG A 351 -29.41 -30.53 -2.64
CA ARG A 351 -28.15 -29.79 -2.47
C ARG A 351 -27.23 -30.55 -1.52
N VAL A 352 -25.93 -30.45 -1.75
CA VAL A 352 -24.91 -31.09 -0.88
C VAL A 352 -25.08 -30.66 0.58
N ALA A 353 -25.41 -29.39 0.79
CA ALA A 353 -25.62 -28.82 2.12
C ALA A 353 -26.76 -29.52 2.88
N ASP A 354 -27.82 -29.93 2.18
CA ASP A 354 -28.98 -30.58 2.78
C ASP A 354 -28.65 -32.02 3.16
N VAL A 355 -27.90 -32.74 2.32
CA VAL A 355 -27.38 -34.08 2.64
C VAL A 355 -26.46 -34.06 3.86
N LEU A 356 -25.54 -33.08 3.95
CA LEU A 356 -24.65 -32.93 5.10
C LEU A 356 -25.38 -32.46 6.37
N ALA A 357 -26.46 -31.68 6.22
CA ALA A 357 -27.32 -31.30 7.34
C ALA A 357 -28.18 -32.48 7.82
N PHE A 358 -28.49 -33.42 6.92
CA PHE A 358 -29.20 -34.65 7.23
C PHE A 358 -28.27 -35.65 7.94
N GLU A 359 -27.07 -35.88 7.41
CA GLU A 359 -26.03 -36.70 8.06
C GLU A 359 -25.72 -36.20 9.47
N ARG A 360 -25.50 -34.88 9.65
CA ARG A 360 -25.26 -34.30 10.98
C ARG A 360 -26.41 -34.53 11.96
N ARG A 361 -27.66 -34.53 11.49
CA ARG A 361 -28.83 -34.85 12.31
C ARG A 361 -28.87 -36.32 12.67
N SER A 362 -28.53 -37.21 11.74
CA SER A 362 -28.40 -38.65 12.00
C SER A 362 -27.29 -38.94 13.01
N THR A 363 -26.10 -38.35 12.85
CA THR A 363 -24.99 -38.50 13.80
C THR A 363 -25.33 -37.97 15.19
N ALA A 364 -26.06 -36.85 15.27
CA ALA A 364 -26.53 -36.31 16.55
C ALA A 364 -27.55 -37.23 17.27
N ALA A 365 -28.21 -38.11 16.52
CA ALA A 365 -29.09 -39.15 17.04
C ALA A 365 -28.35 -40.49 17.26
N GLU A 366 -27.01 -40.48 17.30
CA GLU A 366 -26.15 -41.66 17.45
C GLU A 366 -26.28 -42.68 16.30
N LEU A 367 -26.72 -42.23 15.12
CA LEU A 367 -26.81 -43.05 13.92
C LEU A 367 -25.55 -42.86 13.06
N GLU A 368 -24.82 -43.94 12.82
CA GLU A 368 -23.70 -44.01 11.89
C GLU A 368 -24.21 -44.12 10.46
N THR A 369 -23.93 -43.10 9.64
CA THR A 369 -24.33 -43.12 8.23
C THR A 369 -23.36 -43.97 7.42
N VAL A 370 -23.84 -45.09 6.87
CA VAL A 370 -23.02 -46.02 6.09
C VAL A 370 -22.85 -45.56 4.65
N GLY A 371 -23.88 -44.91 4.09
CA GLY A 371 -23.81 -44.37 2.74
C GLY A 371 -25.10 -43.69 2.27
N LEU A 372 -25.03 -43.19 1.04
CA LEU A 372 -26.09 -42.44 0.38
C LEU A 372 -26.56 -43.19 -0.87
N ILE A 373 -27.88 -43.40 -1.00
CA ILE A 373 -28.54 -43.81 -2.23
C ILE A 373 -29.09 -42.56 -2.89
N VAL A 374 -28.72 -42.35 -4.16
CA VAL A 374 -29.22 -41.21 -4.94
C VAL A 374 -30.34 -41.68 -5.86
N VAL A 375 -31.53 -41.11 -5.70
CA VAL A 375 -32.69 -41.40 -6.54
C VAL A 375 -32.70 -40.45 -7.74
N GLY A 376 -32.48 -40.99 -8.93
CA GLY A 376 -32.59 -40.25 -10.19
C GLY A 376 -34.05 -40.12 -10.61
N SER A 377 -34.42 -38.92 -11.06
CA SER A 377 -35.72 -38.63 -11.67
C SER A 377 -35.75 -38.83 -13.18
#